data_AF-A0A962JIE0-F1
#
_entry.id   AF-A0A962JIE0-F1
#
_cell.length_a   1.000
_cell.length_b   1.000
_cell.length_c   1.000
_cell.angle_alpha   90.00
_cell.angle_beta   90.00
_cell.angle_gamma   90.00
#
_symmetry.space_group_name_H-M   'P 1'
#
loop_
_entity.id
_entity.type
_entity.pdbx_description
1 polymer ?
#
loop_
_entity_poly.entity_id
_entity_poly.type
_entity_poly.pdbx_seq_one_letter_code
_entity_poly.pdbx_strand_id
1 'polypeptide(L)'
;MEHIRQSIFAFLKNKNLKVLAITGDWGVGKTHFWKNEILNNIPIEDKKDYYSYVSLFNIETINDLKIKLYYESKPMLKEDSNIPQLSYTDTVYKSIEAIQKLQ
;
A
#
# COMPACT_ATOMS: atom_id res chain seq x y z
N MET A 1 22.01 4.50 8.69
CA MET A 1 20.90 4.42 7.71
C MET A 1 21.06 3.23 6.76
N GLU A 2 22.24 2.95 6.23
CA GLU A 2 22.45 1.85 5.27
C GLU A 2 22.02 0.46 5.79
N HIS A 3 22.32 0.11 7.05
CA HIS A 3 21.87 -1.15 7.64
C HIS A 3 20.34 -1.28 7.76
N ILE A 4 19.63 -0.17 7.99
CA ILE A 4 18.16 -0.15 8.04
C ILE A 4 17.61 -0.42 6.64
N ARG A 5 18.18 0.25 5.62
CA ARG A 5 17.81 0.05 4.22
C ARG A 5 17.96 -1.41 3.81
N GLN A 6 19.12 -2.01 4.07
CA GLN A 6 19.40 -3.42 3.76
C GLN A 6 18.42 -4.37 4.45
N SER A 7 18.09 -4.11 5.72
CA SER A 7 17.12 -4.93 6.46
C SER A 7 15.71 -4.86 5.84
N ILE A 8 15.30 -3.69 5.37
CA ILE A 8 14.00 -3.51 4.69
C ILE A 8 13.99 -4.24 3.35
N PHE A 9 15.04 -4.16 2.54
CA PHE A 9 15.09 -4.91 1.27
C PHE A 9 15.13 -6.42 1.49
N ALA A 10 15.86 -6.90 2.51
CA ALA A 10 15.82 -8.29 2.90
C ALA A 10 14.42 -8.74 3.34
N PHE A 11 13.68 -7.88 4.03
CA PHE A 11 12.27 -8.11 4.36
C PHE A 11 11.39 -8.21 3.11
N LEU A 12 11.47 -7.25 2.19
CA LEU A 12 10.63 -7.19 0.99
C LEU A 12 10.81 -8.41 0.06
N LYS A 13 12.04 -8.93 -0.02
CA LYS A 13 12.37 -10.14 -0.77
C LYS A 13 11.83 -11.43 -0.13
N ASN A 14 11.61 -11.43 1.18
CA ASN A 14 11.21 -12.62 1.92
C ASN A 14 9.69 -12.83 1.87
N LYS A 15 9.24 -13.86 1.15
CA LYS A 15 7.81 -14.19 0.99
C LYS A 15 7.10 -14.60 2.29
N ASN A 16 7.84 -15.03 3.31
CA ASN A 16 7.28 -15.47 4.60
C ASN A 16 7.05 -14.32 5.57
N LEU A 17 7.78 -13.21 5.42
CA LEU A 17 7.62 -12.03 6.25
C LEU A 17 6.43 -11.20 5.74
N LYS A 18 5.55 -10.79 6.65
CA LYS A 18 4.27 -10.12 6.31
C LYS A 18 4.15 -8.70 6.83
N VAL A 19 4.79 -8.40 7.96
CA VAL A 19 4.64 -7.11 8.67
C VAL A 19 6.02 -6.54 9.00
N LEU A 20 6.20 -5.26 8.68
CA LEU A 20 7.37 -4.46 9.03
C LEU A 20 6.89 -3.24 9.81
N ALA A 21 7.52 -2.96 10.95
CA ALA A 21 7.29 -1.74 11.72
C ALA A 21 8.53 -0.84 11.65
N ILE A 22 8.35 0.43 11.31
CA ILE A 22 9.41 1.45 11.32
C ILE A 22 9.09 2.44 12.45
N THR A 23 9.92 2.43 13.49
CA THR A 23 9.71 3.22 14.71
C THR A 23 10.79 4.29 14.88
N GLY A 24 10.52 5.32 15.68
CA GLY A 24 11.44 6.42 15.98
C GLY A 24 10.69 7.69 16.36
N ASP A 25 11.41 8.73 16.78
CA ASP A 25 10.81 9.97 17.30
C ASP A 25 9.96 10.72 16.27
N TRP A 26 9.12 11.63 16.75
CA TRP A 26 8.32 12.49 15.88
C TRP A 26 9.24 13.37 15.00
N GLY A 27 8.87 13.55 13.73
CA GLY A 27 9.61 14.44 12.82
C GLY A 27 10.92 13.91 12.25
N VAL A 28 11.41 12.72 12.63
CA VAL A 28 12.70 12.16 12.13
C VAL A 28 12.67 11.67 10.66
N GLY A 29 11.59 11.92 9.92
CA GLY A 29 11.53 11.62 8.49
C GLY A 29 11.14 10.19 8.10
N LYS A 30 10.59 9.36 9.00
CA LYS A 30 10.19 7.95 8.70
C LYS A 30 9.32 7.81 7.44
N THR A 31 8.29 8.66 7.31
CA THR A 31 7.40 8.66 6.13
C THR A 31 8.13 9.09 4.86
N HIS A 32 9.04 10.07 4.97
CA HIS A 32 9.86 10.52 3.85
C HIS A 32 10.79 9.40 3.38
N PHE A 33 11.49 8.76 4.31
CA PHE A 33 12.38 7.63 4.05
C PHE A 33 11.65 6.50 3.32
N TRP A 34 10.48 6.06 3.82
CA TRP A 34 9.71 5.03 3.14
C TRP A 34 9.31 5.41 1.70
N LYS A 35 8.73 6.60 1.53
CA LYS A 35 8.18 7.04 0.23
C LYS A 35 9.26 7.33 -0.81
N ASN A 36 10.33 8.01 -0.42
CA ASN A 36 11.29 8.56 -1.37
C ASN A 36 12.52 7.67 -1.54
N GLU A 37 12.93 6.95 -0.50
CA GLU A 37 14.15 6.14 -0.54
C GLU A 37 13.87 4.65 -0.69
N ILE A 38 12.83 4.10 -0.07
CA ILE A 38 12.52 2.67 -0.18
C ILE A 38 11.63 2.42 -1.40
N LEU A 39 10.43 2.98 -1.43
CA LEU A 39 9.38 2.64 -2.41
C LEU A 39 9.84 2.82 -3.86
N ASN A 40 10.59 3.89 -4.14
CA ASN A 40 11.09 4.20 -5.47
C ASN A 40 12.23 3.27 -5.93
N ASN A 41 12.90 2.59 -5.00
CA ASN A 41 14.07 1.77 -5.27
C ASN A 41 13.80 0.26 -5.12
N ILE A 42 12.52 -0.16 -5.02
CA ILE A 42 12.15 -1.58 -5.01
C ILE A 42 12.42 -2.19 -6.39
N PRO A 43 13.23 -3.26 -6.50
CA PRO A 43 13.44 -3.99 -7.74
C PRO A 43 12.13 -4.49 -8.33
N ILE A 44 12.03 -4.56 -9.66
CA ILE A 44 10.79 -4.92 -10.37
C ILE A 44 10.31 -6.32 -9.94
N GLU A 45 11.23 -7.25 -9.77
CA GLU A 45 11.00 -8.64 -9.34
C GLU A 45 10.49 -8.77 -7.90
N ASP A 46 10.74 -7.78 -7.06
CA ASP A 46 10.33 -7.75 -5.66
C ASP A 46 9.09 -6.86 -5.43
N LYS A 47 8.65 -6.10 -6.44
CA LYS A 47 7.42 -5.31 -6.38
C LYS A 47 6.20 -6.20 -6.23
N LYS A 48 5.21 -5.72 -5.48
CA LYS A 48 3.87 -6.31 -5.44
C LYS A 48 3.03 -5.73 -6.56
N ASP A 49 1.97 -6.44 -6.96
CA ASP A 49 1.09 -5.98 -8.03
C ASP A 49 0.46 -4.62 -7.69
N TYR A 50 0.02 -4.47 -6.43
CA TYR A 50 -0.62 -3.26 -5.92
C TYR A 50 0.02 -2.76 -4.62
N TYR A 51 -0.06 -1.45 -4.42
CA TYR A 51 0.37 -0.76 -3.22
C TYR A 51 -0.64 0.32 -2.81
N SER A 52 -0.98 0.34 -1.52
CA SER A 52 -1.83 1.36 -0.92
C SER A 52 -1.07 2.08 0.21
N TYR A 53 -0.97 3.41 0.11
CA TYR A 53 -0.55 4.24 1.25
C TYR A 53 -1.80 4.76 1.96
N VAL A 54 -2.01 4.33 3.20
CA VAL A 54 -3.15 4.75 4.01
C VAL A 54 -2.67 5.42 5.29
N SER A 55 -3.17 6.64 5.54
CA SER A 55 -3.06 7.28 6.85
C SER A 55 -4.17 6.75 7.75
N LEU A 56 -3.83 6.36 8.98
CA LEU A 56 -4.83 5.94 9.97
C LEU A 56 -5.52 7.14 10.66
N PHE A 57 -5.07 8.37 10.38
CA PHE A 57 -5.74 9.57 10.88
C PHE A 57 -7.16 9.66 10.29
N ASN A 58 -8.15 9.93 11.16
CA ASN A 58 -9.58 9.95 10.82
C ASN A 58 -10.16 8.62 10.29
N ILE A 59 -9.57 7.48 10.65
CA ILE A 59 -10.16 6.16 10.43
C ILE A 59 -10.70 5.67 11.77
N GLU A 60 -12.02 5.50 11.85
CA GLU A 60 -12.71 5.16 13.11
C GLU A 60 -12.99 3.66 13.22
N THR A 61 -13.24 2.98 12.09
CA THR A 61 -13.55 1.55 12.06
C THR A 61 -12.65 0.74 11.14
N ILE A 62 -12.61 -0.58 11.35
CA ILE A 62 -11.93 -1.52 10.44
C ILE A 62 -12.59 -1.49 9.05
N ASN A 63 -13.89 -1.22 8.97
CA ASN A 63 -14.58 -1.13 7.69
C ASN A 63 -14.10 0.09 6.89
N ASP A 64 -13.93 1.24 7.55
CA ASP A 64 -13.37 2.44 6.92
C ASP A 64 -11.94 2.18 6.43
N LEU A 65 -11.14 1.46 7.21
CA LEU A 65 -9.80 1.05 6.81
C LEU A 65 -9.82 0.19 5.55
N LYS A 66 -10.71 -0.81 5.46
CA LYS A 66 -10.85 -1.69 4.30
C LYS A 66 -11.24 -0.91 3.04
N ILE A 67 -12.23 -0.02 3.15
CA ILE A 67 -12.67 0.85 2.05
C ILE A 67 -11.52 1.74 1.60
N LYS A 68 -10.81 2.36 2.54
CA LYS A 68 -9.69 3.26 2.25
C LYS A 68 -8.51 2.51 1.61
N LEU A 69 -8.18 1.31 2.08
CA LEU A 69 -7.13 0.45 1.49
C LEU A 69 -7.41 0.13 0.03
N TYR A 70 -8.66 -0.21 -0.28
CA TYR A 70 -9.09 -0.52 -1.64
C TYR A 70 -9.05 0.71 -2.54
N TYR A 71 -9.59 1.83 -2.06
CA TYR A 71 -9.63 3.10 -2.79
C TYR A 71 -8.24 3.67 -3.10
N GLU A 72 -7.30 3.58 -2.16
CA GLU A 72 -5.92 4.08 -2.33
C GLU A 72 -5.00 3.10 -3.06
N SER A 73 -5.51 1.93 -3.46
CA SER A 73 -4.74 0.90 -4.15
C SER A 73 -4.32 1.34 -5.54
N LYS A 74 -3.02 1.27 -5.82
CA LYS A 74 -2.45 1.62 -7.13
C LYS A 74 -1.56 0.49 -7.64
N PRO A 75 -1.61 0.17 -8.94
CA PRO A 75 -0.68 -0.80 -9.52
C PRO A 75 0.76 -0.28 -9.40
N MET A 76 1.70 -1.11 -8.92
CA MET A 76 3.11 -0.71 -8.79
C MET A 76 3.92 -0.89 -10.07
N LEU A 77 3.46 -1.79 -10.93
CA LEU A 77 3.94 -1.95 -12.29
C LEU A 77 3.00 -1.14 -13.17
N LYS A 78 3.56 -0.39 -14.14
CA LYS A 78 2.71 0.28 -15.11
C LYS A 78 1.98 -0.80 -15.91
N GLU A 79 0.67 -0.90 -15.71
CA GLU A 79 -0.19 -1.56 -16.67
C GLU A 79 -0.06 -0.82 -18.00
N ASP A 80 0.02 -1.57 -19.10
CA ASP A 80 -0.11 -1.02 -20.45
C ASP A 80 -1.29 -0.04 -20.46
N SER A 81 -1.11 1.10 -21.12
CA SER A 81 -2.05 2.23 -21.18
C SER A 81 -3.46 1.92 -21.74
N ASN A 82 -3.80 0.64 -21.91
CA ASN A 82 -5.03 0.12 -22.46
C ASN A 82 -5.91 -0.64 -21.44
N ILE A 83 -5.53 -0.73 -20.17
CA ILE A 83 -6.47 -1.21 -19.14
C ILE A 83 -7.33 -0.01 -18.74
N PRO A 84 -8.66 -0.04 -18.96
CA PRO A 84 -9.53 1.02 -18.50
C PRO A 84 -9.26 1.17 -17.01
N GLN A 85 -8.93 2.39 -16.56
CA GLN A 85 -9.06 2.72 -15.15
C GLN A 85 -10.45 2.24 -14.77
N LEU A 86 -10.54 1.12 -14.04
CA LEU A 86 -11.81 0.53 -13.64
C LEU A 86 -12.58 1.68 -13.04
N SER A 87 -13.63 2.10 -13.74
CA SER A 87 -14.24 3.40 -13.50
C SER A 87 -14.45 3.52 -12.01
N TYR A 88 -14.05 4.64 -11.42
CA TYR A 88 -14.21 4.86 -9.99
C TYR A 88 -15.62 4.48 -9.51
N THR A 89 -16.61 4.65 -10.38
CA THR A 89 -17.98 4.19 -10.20
C THR A 89 -18.10 2.68 -10.06
N ASP A 90 -17.51 1.87 -10.93
CA ASP A 90 -17.66 0.41 -10.96
C ASP A 90 -17.00 -0.26 -9.75
N THR A 91 -15.87 0.31 -9.33
CA THR A 91 -15.11 -0.07 -8.15
C THR A 91 -15.92 0.23 -6.87
N VAL A 92 -16.54 1.41 -6.80
CA VAL A 92 -17.44 1.79 -5.71
C VAL A 92 -18.70 0.91 -5.70
N TYR A 93 -19.34 0.67 -6.85
CA TYR A 93 -20.52 -0.18 -6.95
C TYR A 93 -20.26 -1.61 -6.49
N LYS A 94 -19.16 -2.22 -6.92
CA LYS A 94 -18.77 -3.57 -6.46
C LYS A 94 -18.50 -3.61 -4.96
N SER A 95 -17.89 -2.56 -4.40
CA SER A 95 -17.65 -2.48 -2.96
C SER A 95 -18.95 -2.32 -2.15
N ILE A 96 -19.92 -1.55 -2.66
CA ILE A 96 -21.25 -1.41 -2.06
C ILE A 96 -22.02 -2.73 -2.13
N GLU A 97 -22.03 -3.41 -3.29
CA GLU A 97 -22.68 -4.72 -3.44
C GLU A 97 -22.08 -5.78 -2.50
N ALA A 98 -20.77 -5.78 -2.33
CA ALA A 98 -20.09 -6.71 -1.42
C ALA A 98 -20.48 -6.44 0.05
N ILE A 99 -20.66 -5.18 0.43
CA ILE A 99 -21.12 -4.80 1.78
C ILE A 99 -22.59 -5.20 2.00
N GLN A 100 -23.44 -5.02 0.99
CA GLN A 100 -24.86 -5.40 1.07
C GLN A 100 -25.07 -6.92 1.22
N LYS A 101 -24.20 -7.75 0.65
CA LYS A 101 -24.27 -9.22 0.77
C LYS A 101 -23.82 -9.76 2.13
N LEU A 102 -23.25 -8.92 3.00
CA LEU A 102 -22.78 -9.28 4.34
C LEU A 102 -23.79 -8.95 5.45
N GLN A 103 -24.96 -8.39 5.09
CA GLN A 103 -26.12 -8.16 5.96
C GLN A 103 -27.19 -9.23 5.70
#